data_AF-A0A416PIE1-F1
#
_entry.id   AF-A0A416PIE1-F1
#
_cell.length_a   1.000
_cell.length_b   1.000
_cell.length_c   1.000
_cell.angle_alpha   90.00
_cell.angle_beta   90.00
_cell.angle_gamma   90.00
#
_symmetry.space_group_name_H-M   'P 1'
#
loop_
_entity.id
_entity.type
_entity.pdbx_description
1 polymer ?
#
loop_
_entity_poly.entity_id
_entity_poly.type
_entity_poly.pdbx_seq_one_letter_code
_entity_poly.pdbx_strand_id
1 'polypeptide(L)'
;MKNETMYFNDLLSIWLEKQKQARALSTYVKYRHLADRYISPYFRSIQLSDVDLPMLQTFRNSLLSPDSLHPLGNGTIRCILLLVNSILRLSYETGQTNGILYLPPRLPKKRPEVPVFTLQEQEQLEHYLTARTGVSEAVIYLGLYTGCELENSAPCVGKIFIFPIAISMSDTRCSA
;
A
#
# COMPACT_ATOMS: atom_id res chain seq x y z
N MET A 1 -20.72 16.41 30.22
CA MET A 1 -20.84 16.13 28.77
C MET A 1 -20.85 14.62 28.63
N LYS A 2 -21.82 14.05 27.90
CA LYS A 2 -21.99 12.60 27.83
C LYS A 2 -20.71 11.98 27.25
N ASN A 3 -20.09 11.08 28.01
CA ASN A 3 -19.09 10.16 27.49
C ASN A 3 -19.83 9.25 26.51
N GLU A 4 -19.98 9.69 25.25
CA GLU A 4 -20.36 8.77 24.19
C GLU A 4 -19.22 7.75 24.11
N THR A 5 -19.55 6.51 24.47
CA THR A 5 -18.65 5.36 24.37
C THR A 5 -18.31 5.18 22.91
N MET A 6 -17.19 5.75 22.49
CA MET A 6 -16.72 5.69 21.12
C MET A 6 -15.92 4.40 20.93
N TYR A 7 -16.35 3.58 19.97
CA TYR A 7 -15.63 2.35 19.63
C TYR A 7 -14.47 2.65 18.70
N PHE A 8 -13.47 1.77 18.70
CA PHE A 8 -12.34 1.88 17.77
C PHE A 8 -12.82 1.87 16.32
N ASN A 9 -13.83 1.06 15.99
CA ASN A 9 -14.40 0.97 14.64
C ASN A 9 -15.10 2.26 14.18
N ASP A 10 -15.63 3.05 15.12
CA ASP A 10 -16.21 4.36 14.79
C ASP A 10 -15.10 5.32 14.34
N LEU A 11 -13.98 5.34 15.08
CA LEU A 11 -12.81 6.12 14.72
C LEU A 11 -12.17 5.66 13.42
N LEU A 12 -12.10 4.35 13.19
CA LEU A 12 -11.63 3.77 11.94
C LEU A 12 -12.48 4.27 10.75
N SER A 13 -13.80 4.32 10.91
CA SER A 13 -14.72 4.81 9.88
C SER A 13 -14.50 6.29 9.58
N ILE A 14 -14.35 7.12 10.62
CA ILE A 14 -14.01 8.55 10.48
C ILE A 14 -12.66 8.72 9.75
N TRP A 15 -11.67 7.91 10.12
CA TRP A 15 -10.35 7.94 9.50
C TRP A 15 -10.40 7.54 8.01
N LEU A 16 -11.17 6.50 7.67
CA LEU A 16 -11.34 6.04 6.29
C LEU A 16 -12.01 7.10 5.41
N GLU A 17 -13.04 7.79 5.91
CA GLU A 17 -13.69 8.88 5.17
C GLU A 17 -12.72 10.06 4.93
N LYS A 18 -11.88 10.41 5.92
CA LYS A 18 -10.81 11.40 5.72
C LYS A 18 -9.81 10.95 4.64
N GLN A 19 -9.42 9.67 4.62
CA GLN A 19 -8.51 9.18 3.58
C GLN A 19 -9.14 9.14 2.20
N LYS A 20 -10.44 8.85 2.10
CA LYS A 20 -11.17 8.83 0.83
C LYS A 20 -11.11 10.19 0.11
N GLN A 21 -11.12 11.28 0.87
CA GLN A 21 -11.03 12.64 0.32
C GLN A 21 -9.58 13.06 0.02
N ALA A 22 -8.61 12.56 0.78
CA ALA A 22 -7.22 13.01 0.72
C ALA A 22 -6.29 12.17 -0.18
N ARG A 23 -6.71 10.97 -0.60
CA ARG A 23 -5.85 9.99 -1.28
C ARG A 23 -6.44 9.54 -2.62
N ALA A 24 -5.56 9.09 -3.52
CA ALA A 24 -5.96 8.43 -4.76
C ALA A 24 -6.80 7.17 -4.47
N LEU A 25 -7.74 6.87 -5.39
CA LEU A 25 -8.71 5.78 -5.24
C LEU A 25 -8.02 4.42 -4.99
N SER A 26 -6.96 4.10 -5.73
CA SER A 26 -6.19 2.85 -5.57
C SER A 26 -5.61 2.69 -4.15
N THR A 27 -5.15 3.78 -3.55
CA THR A 27 -4.63 3.80 -2.18
C THR A 27 -5.74 3.64 -1.15
N TYR A 28 -6.87 4.33 -1.35
CA TYR A 28 -8.05 4.18 -0.49
C TYR A 28 -8.60 2.75 -0.51
N VAL A 29 -8.75 2.14 -1.70
CA VAL A 29 -9.22 0.76 -1.84
C VAL A 29 -8.31 -0.20 -1.08
N LYS A 30 -6.99 -0.02 -1.19
CA LYS A 30 -6.01 -0.79 -0.42
C LYS A 30 -6.18 -0.61 1.08
N TYR A 31 -6.35 0.61 1.57
CA TYR A 31 -6.54 0.88 3.00
C TYR A 31 -7.83 0.28 3.54
N ARG A 32 -8.94 0.44 2.80
CA ARG A 32 -10.23 -0.15 3.14
C ARG A 32 -10.16 -1.68 3.20
N HIS A 33 -9.54 -2.31 2.20
CA HIS A 33 -9.36 -3.76 2.19
C HIS A 33 -8.59 -4.26 3.42
N LEU A 34 -7.49 -3.59 3.79
CA LEU A 34 -6.71 -3.95 4.97
C LEU A 34 -7.48 -3.71 6.28
N ALA A 35 -8.23 -2.60 6.34
CA ALA A 35 -9.06 -2.27 7.49
C ALA A 35 -10.18 -3.30 7.71
N ASP A 36 -10.96 -3.61 6.67
CA ASP A 36 -12.10 -4.53 6.76
C ASP A 36 -11.67 -5.96 7.08
N ARG A 37 -10.51 -6.38 6.56
CA ARG A 37 -10.03 -7.77 6.72
C ARG A 37 -9.28 -8.02 8.01
N TYR A 38 -8.50 -7.06 8.51
CA TYR A 38 -7.58 -7.29 9.63
C TYR A 38 -7.85 -6.42 10.85
N ILE A 39 -8.24 -5.16 10.66
CA ILE A 39 -8.38 -4.20 11.76
C ILE A 39 -9.79 -4.30 12.36
N SER A 40 -10.82 -4.10 11.53
CA SER A 40 -12.22 -4.08 11.96
C SER A 40 -12.68 -5.35 12.69
N PRO A 41 -12.29 -6.58 12.28
CA PRO A 41 -12.69 -7.78 12.99
C PRO A 41 -12.08 -7.89 14.39
N TYR A 42 -10.82 -7.44 14.56
CA TYR A 42 -10.12 -7.51 15.85
C TYR A 42 -10.66 -6.48 16.85
N PHE A 43 -10.95 -5.26 16.39
CA PHE A 43 -11.36 -4.15 17.26
C PHE A 43 -12.89 -3.92 17.33
N ARG A 44 -13.70 -4.86 16.78
CA ARG A 44 -15.15 -4.68 16.58
C ARG A 44 -15.91 -4.20 17.83
N SER A 45 -15.62 -4.79 18.98
CA SER A 45 -16.32 -4.53 20.24
C SER A 45 -15.43 -3.83 21.27
N ILE A 46 -14.35 -3.19 20.83
CA ILE A 46 -13.37 -2.56 21.70
C ILE A 46 -13.64 -1.06 21.79
N GLN A 47 -13.86 -0.56 23.00
CA GLN A 47 -13.98 0.88 23.24
C GLN A 47 -12.60 1.53 23.18
N LEU A 48 -12.55 2.78 22.72
CA LEU A 48 -11.27 3.52 22.64
C LEU A 48 -10.60 3.70 24.01
N SER A 49 -11.40 3.79 25.09
CA SER A 49 -10.90 3.88 26.47
C SER A 49 -10.15 2.62 26.92
N ASP A 50 -10.49 1.47 26.35
CA ASP A 50 -9.98 0.16 26.76
C ASP A 50 -8.79 -0.28 25.90
N VAL A 51 -8.42 0.52 24.90
CA VAL A 51 -7.25 0.26 24.07
C VAL A 51 -5.99 0.56 24.88
N ASP A 52 -5.22 -0.49 25.15
CA ASP A 52 -3.95 -0.39 25.86
C ASP A 52 -2.78 -0.96 25.01
N LEU A 53 -1.56 -0.74 25.49
CA LEU A 53 -0.36 -1.23 24.80
C LEU A 53 -0.29 -2.77 24.73
N PRO A 54 -0.63 -3.54 25.80
CA PRO A 54 -0.71 -5.00 25.73
C PRO A 54 -1.65 -5.52 24.63
N MET A 55 -2.86 -4.97 24.50
CA MET A 55 -3.82 -5.36 23.47
C MET A 55 -3.28 -5.10 22.07
N LEU A 56 -2.64 -3.94 21.87
CA LEU A 56 -1.98 -3.59 20.62
C LEU A 56 -0.81 -4.54 20.29
N GLN A 57 -0.07 -5.01 21.29
CA GLN A 57 0.98 -6.03 21.11
C GLN A 57 0.39 -7.38 20.72
N THR A 58 -0.71 -7.80 21.35
CA THR A 58 -1.45 -9.02 20.99
C THR A 58 -1.95 -8.98 19.55
N PHE A 59 -2.48 -7.83 19.11
CA PHE A 59 -2.87 -7.60 17.71
C PHE A 59 -1.67 -7.74 16.76
N ARG A 60 -0.53 -7.14 17.10
CA ARG A 60 0.69 -7.29 16.29
C ARG A 60 1.10 -8.75 16.17
N ASN A 61 1.05 -9.51 17.26
CA ASN A 61 1.45 -10.91 17.28
C ASN A 61 0.48 -11.79 16.48
N SER A 62 -0.83 -11.49 16.50
CA SER A 62 -1.80 -12.22 15.68
C SER A 62 -1.55 -12.03 14.18
N LEU A 63 -1.05 -10.86 13.74
CA LEU A 63 -0.66 -10.63 12.35
C LEU A 63 0.63 -11.35 11.94
N LEU A 64 1.52 -11.62 12.90
CA LEU A 64 2.79 -12.31 12.68
C LEU A 64 2.70 -13.83 12.82
N SER A 65 1.53 -14.35 13.24
CA SER A 65 1.36 -15.77 13.50
C SER A 65 1.55 -16.60 12.23
N PRO A 66 2.51 -17.55 12.23
CA PRO A 66 2.76 -18.45 11.09
C PRO A 66 1.61 -19.45 10.87
N ASP A 67 0.74 -19.64 11.86
CA ASP A 67 -0.39 -20.58 11.81
C ASP A 67 -1.58 -20.06 10.97
N SER A 68 -1.45 -18.86 10.40
CA SER A 68 -2.46 -18.35 9.47
C SER A 68 -2.40 -19.09 8.14
N LEU A 69 -3.57 -19.50 7.63
CA LEU A 69 -3.73 -20.23 6.36
C LEU A 69 -3.00 -19.56 5.18
N HIS A 70 -2.82 -18.23 5.26
CA HIS A 70 -2.00 -17.45 4.34
C HIS A 70 -1.17 -16.41 5.12
N PRO A 71 0.12 -16.68 5.39
CA PRO A 71 0.96 -15.75 6.14
C PRO A 71 1.12 -14.43 5.41
N LEU A 72 0.92 -13.34 6.13
CA LEU A 72 1.03 -11.99 5.60
C LEU A 72 2.50 -11.63 5.32
N GLY A 73 2.77 -11.04 4.16
CA GLY A 73 4.08 -10.47 3.87
C GLY A 73 4.40 -9.30 4.81
N ASN A 74 5.67 -9.18 5.23
CA ASN A 74 6.13 -8.12 6.16
C ASN A 74 5.77 -6.70 5.67
N GLY A 75 5.70 -6.47 4.36
CA GLY A 75 5.26 -5.18 3.80
C GLY A 75 3.79 -4.87 4.09
N THR A 76 2.93 -5.88 4.03
CA THR A 76 1.50 -5.78 4.34
C THR A 76 1.28 -5.56 5.83
N ILE A 77 1.94 -6.35 6.69
CA ILE A 77 1.87 -6.18 8.14
C ILE A 77 2.35 -4.77 8.53
N ARG A 78 3.45 -4.30 7.95
CA ARG A 78 3.95 -2.93 8.15
C ARG A 78 2.91 -1.88 7.76
N CYS A 79 2.22 -2.04 6.63
CA CYS A 79 1.14 -1.14 6.24
C CYS A 79 0.02 -1.15 7.29
N ILE A 80 -0.43 -2.32 7.74
CA ILE A 80 -1.48 -2.44 8.77
C ILE A 80 -1.08 -1.72 10.06
N LEU A 81 0.15 -1.93 10.55
CA LEU A 81 0.65 -1.25 11.76
C LEU A 81 0.71 0.28 11.59
N LEU A 82 1.08 0.76 10.39
CA LEU A 82 1.07 2.20 10.11
C LEU A 82 -0.36 2.77 10.08
N LEU A 83 -1.33 2.03 9.54
CA LEU A 83 -2.74 2.42 9.55
C LEU A 83 -3.24 2.54 10.99
N VAL A 84 -3.02 1.53 11.82
CA VAL A 84 -3.41 1.54 13.24
C VAL A 84 -2.76 2.72 13.97
N ASN A 85 -1.46 2.96 13.80
CA ASN A 85 -0.80 4.13 14.39
C ASN A 85 -1.41 5.47 13.95
N SER A 86 -1.84 5.57 12.69
CA SER A 86 -2.47 6.80 12.20
C SER A 86 -3.86 7.02 12.79
N ILE A 87 -4.58 5.93 13.09
CA ILE A 87 -5.89 5.98 13.79
C ILE A 87 -5.69 6.35 15.26
N LEU A 88 -4.71 5.76 15.95
CA LEU A 88 -4.35 6.11 17.33
C LEU A 88 -3.87 7.56 17.46
N ARG A 89 -3.16 8.07 16.43
CA ARG A 89 -2.82 9.49 16.38
C ARG A 89 -4.07 10.36 16.25
N LEU A 90 -5.03 9.95 15.43
CA LEU A 90 -6.30 10.66 15.30
C LEU A 90 -7.07 10.67 16.63
N SER A 91 -7.10 9.58 17.40
CA SER A 91 -7.76 9.56 18.71
C SER A 91 -7.14 10.60 19.65
N TYR A 92 -5.82 10.68 19.68
CA TYR A 92 -5.10 11.67 20.49
C TYR A 92 -5.38 13.11 20.05
N GLU A 93 -5.33 13.39 18.75
CA GLU A 93 -5.62 14.73 18.21
C GLU A 93 -7.07 15.18 18.48
N THR A 94 -8.01 14.22 18.53
CA THR A 94 -9.42 14.49 18.87
C THR A 94 -9.71 14.49 20.38
N GLY A 95 -8.70 14.28 21.23
CA GLY A 95 -8.85 14.27 22.69
C GLY A 95 -9.57 13.03 23.26
N GLN A 96 -9.70 11.95 22.47
CA GLN A 96 -10.40 10.72 22.87
C GLN A 96 -9.53 9.79 23.73
N THR A 97 -8.21 9.99 23.72
CA THR A 97 -7.25 9.20 24.50
C THR A 97 -6.30 10.11 25.27
N ASN A 98 -6.07 9.80 26.54
CA ASN A 98 -5.21 10.60 27.44
C ASN A 98 -3.70 10.51 27.13
N GLY A 99 -3.29 9.61 26.23
CA GLY A 99 -1.89 9.43 25.84
C GLY A 99 -1.74 8.95 24.40
N ILE A 100 -0.56 9.16 23.83
CA ILE A 100 -0.21 8.68 22.50
C ILE A 100 0.18 7.20 22.62
N LEU A 101 -0.68 6.32 22.09
CA LEU A 101 -0.35 4.91 21.90
C LEU A 101 0.37 4.72 20.56
N TYR A 102 1.46 3.96 20.55
CA TYR A 102 2.27 3.74 19.36
C TYR A 102 2.79 2.31 19.27
N LEU A 103 2.57 1.67 18.11
CA LEU A 103 3.10 0.37 17.76
C LEU A 103 4.32 0.50 16.85
N PRO A 104 5.51 -0.01 17.24
CA PRO A 104 6.69 0.10 16.39
C PRO A 104 6.54 -0.73 15.10
N PRO A 105 6.55 -0.12 13.90
CA PRO A 105 6.33 -0.82 12.63
C PRO A 105 7.61 -1.53 12.12
N ARG A 106 8.59 -1.75 13.00
CA ARG A 106 9.88 -2.37 12.64
C ARG A 106 9.67 -3.86 12.44
N LEU A 107 9.70 -4.27 11.17
CA LEU A 107 9.72 -5.65 10.73
C LEU A 107 10.98 -5.88 9.87
N PRO A 108 11.58 -7.08 9.93
CA PRO A 108 12.74 -7.41 9.11
C PRO A 108 12.37 -7.24 7.62
N LYS A 109 13.13 -6.39 6.92
CA LYS A 109 12.96 -6.22 5.47
C LYS A 109 13.63 -7.41 4.77
N LYS A 110 12.86 -8.39 4.32
CA LYS A 110 13.31 -9.21 3.18
C LYS A 110 13.20 -8.31 1.96
N ARG A 111 14.33 -7.96 1.35
CA ARG A 111 14.31 -7.39 0.00
C ARG A 111 14.04 -8.57 -0.92
N PRO A 112 12.87 -8.67 -1.58
CA PRO A 112 12.76 -9.62 -2.65
C PRO A 112 13.79 -9.21 -3.70
N GLU A 113 14.73 -10.10 -4.00
CA GLU A 113 15.56 -9.95 -5.19
C GLU A 113 14.60 -10.14 -6.37
N VAL A 114 14.30 -9.03 -7.05
CA VAL A 114 13.53 -9.09 -8.28
C VAL A 114 14.52 -9.52 -9.35
N PRO A 115 14.38 -10.73 -9.93
CA PRO A 115 15.25 -11.15 -11.01
C PRO A 115 15.10 -10.15 -12.16
N VAL A 116 16.22 -9.65 -12.65
CA VAL A 116 16.29 -8.76 -13.81
C VAL A 116 16.66 -9.61 -15.01
N PHE A 117 16.07 -9.30 -16.17
CA PHE A 117 16.44 -9.98 -17.41
C PHE A 117 17.92 -9.82 -17.70
N THR A 118 18.55 -10.92 -18.11
CA THR A 118 19.85 -10.90 -18.77
C THR A 118 19.73 -10.30 -20.17
N LEU A 119 20.84 -9.85 -20.75
CA LEU A 119 20.86 -9.32 -22.12
C LEU A 119 20.30 -10.35 -23.12
N GLN A 120 20.63 -11.62 -22.94
CA GLN A 120 20.16 -12.71 -23.81
C GLN A 120 18.64 -12.92 -23.70
N GLU A 121 18.08 -12.88 -22.49
CA GLU A 121 16.63 -12.99 -22.29
C GLU A 121 15.90 -11.78 -22.87
N GLN A 122 16.49 -10.59 -22.77
CA GLN A 122 15.94 -9.39 -23.38
C GLN A 122 15.96 -9.48 -24.90
N GLU A 123 17.05 -9.90 -25.53
CA GLU A 123 17.13 -10.10 -26.99
C GLU A 123 16.09 -11.13 -27.49
N GLN A 124 15.91 -12.22 -26.75
CA GLN A 124 14.87 -13.22 -27.04
C GLN A 124 13.46 -12.62 -26.95
N LEU A 125 13.21 -11.80 -25.92
CA LEU A 125 11.94 -11.12 -25.74
C LEU A 125 11.70 -10.09 -26.86
N GLU A 126 12.70 -9.32 -27.25
CA GLU A 126 12.60 -8.35 -28.34
C GLU A 126 12.33 -9.01 -29.69
N HIS A 127 13.00 -10.14 -29.98
CA HIS A 127 12.71 -10.93 -31.18
C HIS A 127 11.26 -11.43 -31.19
N TYR A 128 10.77 -11.91 -30.04
CA TYR A 128 9.38 -12.35 -29.89
C TYR A 128 8.37 -11.20 -30.09
N LEU A 129 8.65 -10.01 -29.55
CA LEU A 129 7.77 -8.85 -29.61
C LEU A 129 7.74 -8.22 -31.01
N THR A 130 8.87 -8.18 -31.71
CA THR A 130 8.98 -7.60 -33.06
C THR A 130 8.41 -8.52 -34.16
N ALA A 131 8.34 -9.82 -33.90
CA ALA A 131 7.72 -10.77 -34.82
C ALA A 131 6.17 -10.71 -34.85
N ARG A 132 5.53 -9.94 -33.94
CA ARG A 132 4.07 -9.85 -33.80
C ARG A 132 3.60 -8.40 -33.87
N THR A 133 2.54 -8.15 -34.64
CA THR A 133 1.96 -6.81 -34.83
C THR A 133 0.84 -6.48 -33.84
N GLY A 134 0.85 -7.08 -32.65
CA GLY A 134 -0.18 -6.86 -31.64
C GLY A 134 0.08 -5.60 -30.81
N VAL A 135 -1.01 -4.95 -30.38
CA VAL A 135 -0.95 -3.73 -29.56
C VAL A 135 -0.26 -4.00 -28.22
N SER A 136 -0.49 -5.17 -27.62
CA SER A 136 0.13 -5.57 -26.36
C SER A 136 1.65 -5.70 -26.50
N GLU A 137 2.12 -6.32 -27.59
CA GLU A 137 3.53 -6.51 -27.88
C GLU A 137 4.24 -5.17 -28.11
N ALA A 138 3.60 -4.26 -28.85
CA ALA A 138 4.11 -2.90 -29.03
C ALA A 138 4.22 -2.13 -27.71
N VAL A 139 3.25 -2.26 -26.80
CA VAL A 139 3.26 -1.62 -25.48
C VAL A 139 4.35 -2.20 -24.57
N ILE A 140 4.55 -3.52 -24.58
CA ILE A 140 5.63 -4.17 -23.82
C ILE A 140 7.00 -3.75 -24.37
N TYR A 141 7.16 -3.73 -25.70
CA TYR A 141 8.39 -3.28 -26.34
C TYR A 141 8.71 -1.83 -25.98
N LEU A 142 7.72 -0.93 -26.04
CA LEU A 142 7.90 0.45 -25.58
C LEU A 142 8.29 0.52 -24.09
N GLY A 143 7.63 -0.26 -23.22
CA GLY A 143 7.93 -0.30 -21.78
C GLY A 143 9.34 -0.75 -21.44
N LEU A 144 9.94 -1.67 -22.22
CA LEU A 144 11.33 -2.12 -22.05
C LEU A 144 12.33 -0.96 -22.22
N TYR A 145 12.08 -0.07 -23.17
CA TYR A 145 13.00 1.01 -23.53
C TYR A 145 12.72 2.33 -22.82
N THR A 146 11.46 2.59 -22.46
CA THR A 146 11.08 3.85 -21.78
C THR A 146 11.06 3.74 -20.26
N GLY A 147 11.04 2.52 -19.71
CA GLY A 147 10.82 2.29 -18.28
C GLY A 147 9.44 2.75 -17.80
N CYS A 148 8.49 2.91 -18.71
CA CYS A 148 7.14 3.34 -18.38
C CYS A 148 6.37 2.22 -17.69
N GLU A 149 5.74 2.60 -16.61
CA GLU A 149 5.04 1.71 -15.72
C GLU A 149 3.52 1.65 -16.07
N LEU A 150 2.89 0.46 -16.06
CA LEU A 150 1.58 0.18 -16.68
C LEU A 150 0.36 0.28 -15.72
N GLU A 151 0.29 1.32 -14.87
CA GLU A 151 -0.89 1.55 -14.01
C GLU A 151 -1.62 2.85 -14.40
N ASN A 152 -2.47 2.75 -15.43
CA ASN A 152 -3.36 3.78 -16.01
C ASN A 152 -2.68 4.88 -16.83
N SER A 153 -2.55 4.75 -18.16
CA SER A 153 -2.43 5.88 -19.12
C SER A 153 -1.61 7.11 -18.64
N ALA A 154 -0.55 6.85 -17.90
CA ALA A 154 0.35 7.78 -17.22
C ALA A 154 1.40 6.86 -16.57
N PRO A 155 2.69 7.00 -16.91
CA PRO A 155 3.65 5.93 -16.73
C PRO A 155 4.19 5.89 -15.29
N CYS A 156 3.46 5.29 -14.33
CA CYS A 156 3.95 4.96 -13.00
C CYS A 156 3.40 3.56 -12.50
N VAL A 157 4.18 2.79 -11.70
CA VAL A 157 4.24 1.33 -11.31
C VAL A 157 5.02 0.20 -12.11
N GLY A 158 6.22 -0.17 -11.61
CA GLY A 158 7.19 -1.14 -12.14
C GLY A 158 8.60 -0.59 -12.46
N LYS A 159 9.47 -0.34 -11.47
CA LYS A 159 10.91 -0.04 -11.67
C LYS A 159 11.63 -1.14 -12.47
N ILE A 160 11.60 -1.03 -13.79
CA ILE A 160 12.65 -1.57 -14.65
C ILE A 160 13.80 -0.57 -14.54
N PHE A 161 14.76 -0.83 -13.65
CA PHE A 161 15.98 -0.06 -13.60
C PHE A 161 16.86 -0.46 -14.79
N ILE A 162 16.71 0.23 -15.91
CA ILE A 162 17.73 0.28 -16.97
C ILE A 162 18.19 1.75 -17.05
N PHE A 163 19.36 2.00 -16.48
CA PHE A 163 20.06 3.30 -16.53
C PHE A 163 20.70 3.52 -17.91
N PRO A 164 20.94 4.76 -18.38
CA PRO A 164 19.97 5.81 -18.66
C PRO A 164 19.96 6.15 -20.16
N ILE A 165 18.79 6.14 -20.80
CA ILE A 165 18.57 6.99 -21.99
C ILE A 165 17.48 7.98 -21.61
N ALA A 166 17.89 9.23 -21.41
CA ALA A 166 16.97 10.32 -21.16
C ALA A 166 16.24 10.66 -22.46
N ILE A 167 14.97 10.25 -22.59
CA ILE A 167 14.10 10.78 -23.63
C ILE A 167 13.42 12.02 -23.06
N SER A 168 13.90 13.20 -23.47
CA SER A 168 13.23 14.47 -23.22
C SER A 168 11.99 14.54 -24.11
N MET A 169 10.80 14.36 -23.53
CA MET A 169 9.55 14.67 -24.21
C MET A 169 9.29 16.17 -24.08
N SER A 170 9.61 16.93 -25.13
CA SER A 170 9.21 18.33 -25.24
C SER A 170 7.73 18.42 -25.61
N ASP A 171 6.95 19.07 -24.73
CA ASP A 171 5.55 19.44 -24.92
C ASP A 171 5.34 20.11 -26.28
N THR A 172 4.78 19.37 -27.24
CA THR A 172 4.09 19.98 -28.38
C THR A 172 2.63 20.12 -28.00
N ARG A 173 2.31 21.28 -27.41
CA ARG A 173 0.95 21.76 -27.24
C ARG A 173 0.26 21.75 -28.61
N CYS A 174 -0.73 20.87 -28.79
CA CYS A 174 -1.77 21.06 -29.78
C CYS A 174 -2.59 22.28 -29.36
N SER A 175 -2.42 23.39 -30.08
CA SER A 175 -3.43 24.45 -30.12
C SER A 175 -4.45 24.10 -31.20
N ALA A 176 -5.73 24.24 -30.83
CA ALA A 176 -6.89 24.12 -31.71
C ALA A 176 -6.90 25.17 -32.83
#